data_AF-A0A7S1WKG0-F1
#
_entry.id   AF-A0A7S1WKG0-F1
#
_cell.length_a   1.000
_cell.length_b   1.000
_cell.length_c   1.000
_cell.angle_alpha   90.00
_cell.angle_beta   90.00
_cell.angle_gamma   90.00
#
_symmetry.space_group_name_H-M   'P 1'
#
loop_
_entity.id
_entity.type
_entity.pdbx_description
1 polymer ?
#
loop_
_entity_poly.entity_id
_entity_poly.type
_entity_poly.pdbx_seq_one_letter_code
_entity_poly.pdbx_strand_id
1 'polypeptide(L)'
;CNRDGSGAARTPQLILGMTSLPSRLQGIGPTLRSLAEQDRVPDRMILSLPRMSSREARGYVVPAEVSAFLEQHPWAQVHSVEEDFGPGTKLLGALQWLRAHPNEWQEGDVLMVLDDDHAYMPFALGELLREQRSRGPESVCSYFSYFFRGIMVPQGADIIAFHLNGKLVEELLEFHRTLVQ
;
A
#
# COMPACT_ATOMS: atom_id res chain seq x y z
N CYS A 1 -18.57 -29.90 28.71
CA CYS A 1 -19.14 -29.86 27.34
C CYS A 1 -19.96 -28.58 27.21
N ASN A 2 -19.68 -27.58 26.39
CA ASN A 2 -18.83 -27.45 25.22
C ASN A 2 -18.12 -26.08 25.28
N ARG A 3 -16.81 -26.06 24.98
CA ARG A 3 -16.09 -24.86 24.52
C ARG A 3 -15.38 -25.25 23.23
N ASP A 4 -16.19 -25.64 22.24
CA ASP A 4 -15.71 -25.80 20.87
C ASP A 4 -16.07 -24.55 20.10
N GLY A 5 -15.02 -23.83 19.71
CA GLY A 5 -15.10 -22.58 18.99
C GLY A 5 -13.74 -21.88 18.88
N SER A 6 -12.62 -22.64 18.91
CA SER A 6 -11.34 -22.10 18.45
C SER A 6 -11.36 -22.06 16.92
N GLY A 7 -12.13 -21.11 16.37
CA GLY A 7 -11.91 -20.69 14.99
C GLY A 7 -10.49 -20.14 14.96
N ALA A 8 -9.56 -20.83 14.29
CA ALA A 8 -8.21 -20.31 14.10
C ALA A 8 -8.36 -18.89 13.53
N ALA A 9 -7.91 -17.89 14.28
CA ALA A 9 -7.96 -16.50 13.82
C ALA A 9 -7.21 -16.46 12.50
N ARG A 10 -7.90 -16.16 11.39
CA ARG A 10 -7.23 -16.14 10.09
C ARG A 10 -6.10 -15.12 10.15
N THR A 11 -5.03 -15.38 9.42
CA THR A 11 -3.97 -14.39 9.24
C THR A 11 -4.48 -13.22 8.40
N PRO A 12 -4.43 -11.97 8.90
CA PRO A 12 -4.74 -10.80 8.10
C PRO A 12 -3.94 -10.75 6.81
N GLN A 13 -4.60 -10.35 5.73
CA GLN A 13 -3.92 -9.99 4.50
C GLN A 13 -3.14 -8.70 4.68
N LEU A 14 -2.00 -8.65 4.01
CA LEU A 14 -1.18 -7.48 3.80
C LEU A 14 -1.42 -6.97 2.36
N ILE A 15 -2.07 -5.82 2.27
CA ILE A 15 -2.42 -5.15 1.02
C ILE A 15 -1.55 -3.90 0.90
N LEU A 16 -0.92 -3.70 -0.26
CA LEU A 16 -0.12 -2.52 -0.54
C LEU A 16 -0.87 -1.55 -1.45
N GLY A 17 -0.82 -0.26 -1.14
CA GLY A 17 -1.27 0.84 -1.99
C GLY A 17 -0.08 1.67 -2.48
N MET A 18 0.08 1.79 -3.79
CA MET A 18 1.20 2.52 -4.39
C MET A 18 0.70 3.42 -5.52
N THR A 19 1.48 4.43 -5.85
CA THR A 19 1.33 5.21 -7.08
C THR A 19 2.70 5.63 -7.59
N SER A 20 2.77 6.14 -8.81
CA SER A 20 4.01 6.59 -9.41
C SER A 20 3.76 7.79 -10.32
N LEU A 21 4.85 8.45 -10.74
CA LEU A 21 4.83 9.40 -11.84
C LEU A 21 5.23 8.68 -13.13
N PRO A 22 4.78 9.15 -14.30
CA PRO A 22 5.19 8.54 -15.56
C PRO A 22 6.72 8.52 -15.75
N SER A 23 7.46 9.50 -15.21
CA SER A 23 8.94 9.51 -15.27
C SER A 23 9.60 8.50 -14.34
N ARG A 24 8.99 8.26 -13.17
CA ARG A 24 9.52 7.37 -12.14
C ARG A 24 9.19 5.91 -12.42
N LEU A 25 8.14 5.62 -13.18
CA LEU A 25 7.82 4.24 -13.59
C LEU A 25 8.98 3.54 -14.31
N GLN A 26 9.82 4.27 -15.06
CA GLN A 26 11.00 3.68 -15.70
C GLN A 26 12.07 3.22 -14.70
N GLY A 27 12.09 3.81 -13.50
CA GLY A 27 13.06 3.53 -12.44
C GLY A 27 12.49 2.75 -11.26
N ILE A 28 11.24 2.27 -11.33
CA ILE A 28 10.55 1.62 -10.20
C ILE A 28 11.06 0.19 -9.91
N GLY A 29 11.85 -0.40 -10.82
CA GLY A 29 12.32 -1.79 -10.72
C GLY A 29 12.97 -2.17 -9.38
N PRO A 30 13.90 -1.38 -8.80
CA PRO A 30 14.47 -1.65 -7.49
C PRO A 30 13.43 -1.73 -6.37
N THR A 31 12.44 -0.85 -6.37
CA THR A 31 11.33 -0.85 -5.41
C THR A 31 10.55 -2.16 -5.52
N LEU A 32 10.09 -2.51 -6.74
CA LEU A 32 9.33 -3.73 -6.97
C LEU A 32 10.09 -5.01 -6.57
N ARG A 33 11.38 -5.10 -6.92
CA ARG A 33 12.24 -6.22 -6.49
C ARG A 33 12.33 -6.32 -4.98
N SER A 34 12.55 -5.19 -4.29
CA SER A 34 12.63 -5.19 -2.82
C SER A 34 11.33 -5.62 -2.14
N LEU A 35 10.17 -5.39 -2.77
CA LEU A 35 8.87 -5.87 -2.28
C LEU A 35 8.68 -7.38 -2.47
N ALA A 36 9.17 -7.93 -3.58
CA ALA A 36 9.16 -9.38 -3.82
C ALA A 36 10.14 -10.14 -2.91
N GLU A 37 11.21 -9.48 -2.47
CA GLU A 37 12.23 -10.03 -1.57
C GLU A 37 11.90 -9.85 -0.08
N GLN A 38 10.69 -9.42 0.27
CA GLN A 38 10.29 -9.26 1.67
C GLN A 38 10.12 -10.62 2.36
N ASP A 39 10.58 -10.71 3.61
CA ASP A 39 10.35 -11.87 4.50
C ASP A 39 8.85 -12.17 4.66
N ARG A 40 8.02 -11.12 4.55
CA ARG A 40 6.57 -11.19 4.38
C ARG A 40 6.18 -10.59 3.04
N VAL A 41 6.09 -11.45 2.03
CA VAL A 41 5.53 -11.11 0.70
C VAL A 41 4.09 -10.59 0.86
N PRO A 42 3.67 -9.53 0.16
CA PRO A 42 2.28 -9.06 0.20
C PRO A 42 1.29 -10.10 -0.32
N ASP A 43 0.05 -10.04 0.18
CA ASP A 43 -1.04 -10.79 -0.45
C ASP A 43 -1.63 -10.01 -1.63
N ARG A 44 -1.48 -8.68 -1.63
CA ARG A 44 -1.86 -7.83 -2.74
C ARG A 44 -1.01 -6.56 -2.82
N MET A 45 -0.76 -6.07 -4.02
CA MET A 45 -0.23 -4.74 -4.31
C MET A 45 -1.04 -4.08 -5.40
N ILE A 46 -1.52 -2.87 -5.11
CA ILE A 46 -2.36 -2.06 -5.99
C ILE A 46 -1.54 -0.85 -6.44
N LEU A 47 -0.99 -0.92 -7.65
CA LEU A 47 -0.30 0.20 -8.27
C LEU A 47 -1.33 1.09 -8.98
N SER A 48 -1.76 2.14 -8.30
CA SER A 48 -2.76 3.08 -8.80
C SER A 48 -2.12 4.09 -9.73
N LEU A 49 -2.48 4.05 -11.01
CA LEU A 49 -1.96 4.95 -12.05
C LEU A 49 -3.13 5.77 -12.62
N PRO A 50 -3.13 7.10 -12.45
CA PRO A 50 -4.18 7.93 -13.03
C PRO A 50 -4.11 7.93 -14.55
N ARG A 51 -5.22 8.26 -15.23
CA ARG A 51 -5.21 8.41 -16.70
C ARG A 51 -4.18 9.44 -17.17
N MET A 52 -3.97 10.49 -16.38
CA MET A 52 -3.07 11.61 -16.66
C MET A 52 -2.38 12.05 -15.39
N SER A 53 -1.06 12.28 -15.45
CA SER A 53 -0.34 12.92 -14.36
C SER A 53 -0.57 14.43 -14.42
N SER A 54 -1.16 15.01 -13.38
CA SER A 54 -1.32 16.46 -13.22
C SER A 54 0.04 17.16 -13.14
N ARG A 55 1.02 16.51 -12.51
CA ARG A 55 2.39 17.04 -12.33
C ARG A 55 3.20 17.06 -13.62
N GLU A 56 3.07 16.02 -14.45
CA GLU A 56 3.87 15.88 -15.68
C GLU A 56 3.09 16.18 -16.97
N ALA A 57 1.80 16.49 -16.86
CA ALA A 57 0.89 16.75 -17.96
C ALA A 57 0.95 15.67 -19.06
N ARG A 58 1.10 14.39 -18.66
CA ARG A 58 1.17 13.26 -19.59
C ARG A 58 0.59 11.97 -19.03
N GLY A 59 0.19 11.08 -19.94
CA GLY A 59 -0.37 9.78 -19.62
C GLY A 59 0.68 8.77 -19.19
N TYR A 60 0.20 7.67 -18.65
CA TYR A 60 1.03 6.59 -18.16
C TYR A 60 1.21 5.51 -19.23
N VAL A 61 2.46 5.10 -19.42
CA VAL A 61 2.81 3.92 -20.21
C VAL A 61 3.53 2.97 -19.26
N VAL A 62 2.99 1.78 -19.07
CA VAL A 62 3.59 0.75 -18.21
C VAL A 62 4.84 0.20 -18.92
N PRO A 63 6.04 0.35 -18.34
CA PRO A 63 7.26 -0.19 -18.94
C PRO A 63 7.25 -1.72 -18.99
N ALA A 64 7.96 -2.30 -19.97
CA ALA A 64 8.02 -3.76 -20.14
C ALA A 64 8.54 -4.49 -18.89
N GLU A 65 9.49 -3.91 -18.14
CA GLU A 65 9.98 -4.47 -16.87
C GLU A 65 8.87 -4.54 -15.81
N VAL A 66 8.01 -3.51 -15.75
CA VAL A 66 6.87 -3.50 -14.82
C VAL A 66 5.85 -4.54 -15.26
N SER A 67 5.52 -4.62 -16.55
CA SER A 67 4.61 -5.66 -17.07
C SER A 67 5.11 -7.07 -16.76
N ALA A 68 6.40 -7.34 -17.00
CA ALA A 68 7.02 -8.63 -16.67
C ALA A 68 6.98 -8.93 -15.17
N PHE A 69 7.19 -7.92 -14.32
CA PHE A 69 7.05 -8.09 -12.87
C PHE A 69 5.63 -8.50 -12.47
N LEU A 70 4.61 -7.84 -13.02
CA LEU A 70 3.19 -8.13 -12.74
C LEU A 70 2.80 -9.53 -13.22
N GLU A 71 3.33 -9.99 -14.36
CA GLU A 71 3.13 -11.35 -14.86
C GLU A 71 3.75 -12.42 -13.93
N GLN A 72 4.92 -12.11 -13.35
CA GLN A 72 5.62 -13.00 -12.42
C GLN A 72 5.03 -13.02 -11.01
N HIS A 73 4.33 -11.96 -10.60
CA HIS A 73 3.82 -11.76 -9.25
C HIS A 73 2.31 -11.52 -9.28
N PRO A 74 1.47 -12.58 -9.25
CA PRO A 74 0.00 -12.45 -9.36
C PRO A 74 -0.66 -11.65 -8.21
N TRP A 75 0.05 -11.44 -7.10
CA TRP A 75 -0.39 -10.56 -6.02
C TRP A 75 -0.26 -9.07 -6.39
N ALA A 76 0.44 -8.71 -7.45
CA ALA A 76 0.64 -7.34 -7.91
C ALA A 76 -0.23 -7.02 -9.14
N GLN A 77 -0.85 -5.85 -9.15
CA GLN A 77 -1.68 -5.39 -10.27
C GLN A 77 -1.64 -3.87 -10.45
N VAL A 78 -1.92 -3.43 -11.67
CA VAL A 78 -2.20 -2.02 -11.98
C VAL A 78 -3.69 -1.76 -11.80
N HIS A 79 -4.00 -0.65 -11.12
CA HIS A 79 -5.33 -0.09 -11.05
C HIS A 79 -5.33 1.26 -11.77
N SER A 80 -5.96 1.32 -12.94
CA SER A 80 -6.15 2.58 -13.65
C SER A 80 -7.22 3.41 -12.95
N VAL A 81 -6.84 4.60 -12.49
CA VAL A 81 -7.77 5.54 -11.81
C VAL A 81 -8.06 6.74 -12.70
N GLU A 82 -9.25 7.33 -12.55
CA GLU A 82 -9.66 8.48 -13.37
C GLU A 82 -8.94 9.77 -12.97
N GLU A 83 -8.80 10.00 -11.67
CA GLU A 83 -8.31 11.25 -11.09
C GLU A 83 -6.89 11.09 -10.52
N ASP A 84 -6.04 12.10 -10.70
CA ASP A 84 -4.73 12.20 -10.06
C ASP A 84 -4.81 13.06 -8.79
N PHE A 85 -4.69 12.41 -7.64
CA PHE A 85 -4.66 13.03 -6.31
C PHE A 85 -3.24 13.37 -5.84
N GLY A 86 -2.28 13.43 -6.77
CA GLY A 86 -0.86 13.62 -6.48
C GLY A 86 -0.32 12.46 -5.63
N PRO A 87 0.52 12.73 -4.61
CA PRO A 87 1.01 11.69 -3.70
C PRO A 87 -0.11 10.91 -2.99
N GLY A 88 -1.29 11.51 -2.81
CA GLY A 88 -2.45 10.86 -2.19
C GLY A 88 -3.03 9.70 -3.01
N THR A 89 -2.70 9.61 -4.30
CA THR A 89 -3.20 8.56 -5.21
C THR A 89 -2.84 7.15 -4.73
N LYS A 90 -1.72 6.98 -4.00
CA LYS A 90 -1.34 5.68 -3.40
C LYS A 90 -2.38 5.15 -2.41
N LEU A 91 -3.00 6.06 -1.64
CA LEU A 91 -4.03 5.74 -0.65
C LEU A 91 -5.40 5.73 -1.30
N LEU A 92 -5.78 6.83 -1.95
CA LEU A 92 -7.12 6.99 -2.50
C LEU A 92 -7.40 6.00 -3.63
N GLY A 93 -6.42 5.74 -4.49
CA GLY A 93 -6.55 4.73 -5.55
C GLY A 93 -6.68 3.30 -5.00
N ALA A 94 -5.96 2.98 -3.90
CA ALA A 94 -6.12 1.70 -3.22
C ALA A 94 -7.50 1.58 -2.55
N LEU A 95 -7.98 2.62 -1.87
CA LEU A 95 -9.31 2.63 -1.25
C LEU A 95 -10.43 2.53 -2.30
N GLN A 96 -10.30 3.22 -3.44
CA GLN A 96 -11.23 3.07 -4.57
C GLN A 96 -11.25 1.64 -5.09
N TRP A 97 -10.09 1.00 -5.20
CA TRP A 97 -9.99 -0.40 -5.60
C TRP A 97 -10.68 -1.32 -4.59
N LEU A 98 -10.40 -1.15 -3.30
CA LEU A 98 -11.00 -1.95 -2.22
C LEU A 98 -12.53 -1.82 -2.19
N ARG A 99 -13.05 -0.60 -2.38
CA ARG A 99 -14.49 -0.35 -2.48
C ARG A 99 -15.12 -1.05 -3.69
N ALA A 100 -14.43 -1.07 -4.82
CA ALA A 100 -14.89 -1.76 -6.03
C ALA A 100 -14.79 -3.30 -5.93
N HIS A 101 -13.96 -3.82 -5.01
CA HIS A 101 -13.68 -5.25 -4.86
C HIS A 101 -13.89 -5.72 -3.39
N PRO A 102 -15.12 -5.63 -2.86
CA PRO A 102 -15.39 -5.89 -1.44
C PRO A 102 -15.15 -7.34 -1.00
N ASN A 103 -15.02 -8.29 -1.93
CA ASN A 103 -14.74 -9.69 -1.64
C ASN A 103 -13.22 -10.01 -1.60
N GLU A 104 -12.37 -9.05 -1.97
CA GLU A 104 -10.92 -9.23 -2.06
C GLU A 104 -10.18 -8.78 -0.79
N TRP A 105 -10.93 -8.32 0.22
CA TRP A 105 -10.43 -7.91 1.53
C TRP A 105 -11.56 -8.06 2.56
N GLN A 106 -11.23 -7.99 3.84
CA GLN A 106 -12.19 -8.02 4.93
C GLN A 106 -11.63 -7.30 6.16
N GLU A 107 -12.48 -7.14 7.18
CA GLU A 107 -12.09 -6.50 8.43
C GLU A 107 -10.85 -7.16 9.07
N GLY A 108 -9.96 -6.30 9.54
CA GLY A 108 -8.69 -6.69 10.16
C GLY A 108 -7.54 -6.95 9.18
N ASP A 109 -7.78 -6.89 7.86
CA ASP A 109 -6.69 -6.77 6.88
C ASP A 109 -5.92 -5.47 7.10
N VAL A 110 -4.66 -5.43 6.64
CA VAL A 110 -3.79 -4.27 6.80
C VAL A 110 -3.45 -3.68 5.44
N LEU A 111 -3.79 -2.40 5.24
CA LEU A 111 -3.35 -1.62 4.10
C LEU A 111 -2.07 -0.88 4.46
N MET A 112 -0.99 -1.10 3.71
CA MET A 112 0.24 -0.32 3.77
C MET A 112 0.36 0.54 2.52
N VAL A 113 0.57 1.85 2.66
CA VAL A 113 0.83 2.73 1.51
C VAL A 113 2.31 3.06 1.40
N LEU A 114 2.87 2.97 0.19
CA LEU A 114 4.32 3.05 -0.04
C LEU A 114 4.68 4.03 -1.17
N ASP A 115 5.92 4.47 -1.18
CA ASP A 115 6.53 5.22 -2.28
C ASP A 115 7.15 4.30 -3.34
N ASP A 116 7.32 4.83 -4.54
CA ASP A 116 7.81 4.12 -5.72
C ASP A 116 9.34 4.23 -5.93
N ASP A 117 10.04 5.01 -5.11
CA ASP A 117 11.44 5.40 -5.33
C ASP A 117 12.42 4.90 -4.26
N HIS A 118 12.02 3.93 -3.43
CA HIS A 118 12.86 3.34 -2.39
C HIS A 118 12.90 1.81 -2.46
N ALA A 119 14.10 1.25 -2.33
CA ALA A 119 14.26 -0.18 -2.04
C ALA A 119 14.12 -0.40 -0.53
N TYR A 120 13.19 -1.24 -0.13
CA TYR A 120 12.89 -1.52 1.27
C TYR A 120 13.76 -2.66 1.82
N MET A 121 14.11 -2.57 3.11
CA MET A 121 14.79 -3.68 3.80
C MET A 121 13.92 -4.94 3.79
N PRO A 122 14.49 -6.16 3.68
CA PRO A 122 13.70 -7.40 3.55
C PRO A 122 12.67 -7.65 4.67
N PHE A 123 12.92 -7.14 5.87
CA PHE A 123 12.03 -7.29 7.02
C PHE A 123 10.97 -6.19 7.16
N ALA A 124 10.97 -5.17 6.28
CA ALA A 124 10.19 -3.95 6.47
C ALA A 124 8.68 -4.18 6.63
N LEU A 125 8.10 -4.91 5.67
CA LEU A 125 6.66 -5.21 5.70
C LEU A 125 6.30 -6.13 6.86
N GLY A 126 7.14 -7.12 7.14
CA GLY A 126 6.92 -8.09 8.22
C GLY A 126 6.92 -7.44 9.60
N GLU A 127 7.93 -6.59 9.87
CA GLU A 127 8.05 -5.85 11.12
C GLU A 127 6.88 -4.88 11.29
N LEU A 128 6.57 -4.07 10.27
CA LEU A 128 5.48 -3.11 10.36
C LEU A 128 4.12 -3.80 10.53
N LEU A 129 3.89 -4.92 9.84
CA LEU A 129 2.66 -5.70 9.99
C LEU A 129 2.52 -6.23 11.42
N ARG A 130 3.60 -6.73 12.01
CA ARG A 130 3.59 -7.24 13.39
C ARG A 130 3.28 -6.12 14.39
N GLU A 131 3.93 -4.97 14.24
CA GLU A 131 3.69 -3.80 15.09
C GLU A 131 2.27 -3.24 14.94
N GLN A 132 1.77 -3.12 13.71
CA GLN A 132 0.41 -2.65 13.46
C GLN A 132 -0.63 -3.60 14.06
N ARG A 133 -0.36 -4.91 14.02
CA ARG A 133 -1.24 -5.92 14.64
C ARG A 133 -1.18 -5.92 16.16
N SER A 134 0.00 -5.68 16.75
CA SER A 134 0.16 -5.65 18.20
C SER A 134 -0.54 -4.45 18.84
N ARG A 135 -0.57 -3.31 18.14
CA ARG A 135 -1.23 -2.07 18.59
C ARG A 135 -2.73 -2.04 18.29
N GLY A 136 -3.17 -2.76 17.26
CA GLY A 136 -4.58 -2.88 16.91
C GLY A 136 -5.11 -1.74 16.03
N PRO A 137 -6.44 -1.72 15.77
CA PRO A 137 -7.05 -0.89 14.74
C PRO A 137 -7.10 0.61 15.06
N GLU A 138 -6.97 1.00 16.33
CA GLU A 138 -6.96 2.40 16.78
C GLU A 138 -5.58 3.08 16.61
N SER A 139 -4.68 2.46 15.86
CA SER A 139 -3.31 2.94 15.69
C SER A 139 -2.91 2.97 14.22
N VAL A 140 -1.98 3.86 13.88
CA VAL A 140 -1.34 3.93 12.57
C VAL A 140 0.16 3.84 12.81
N CYS A 141 0.80 2.85 12.17
CA CYS A 141 2.23 2.65 12.26
C CYS A 141 2.91 3.17 10.99
N SER A 142 4.10 3.73 11.16
CA SER A 142 4.97 4.14 10.06
C SER A 142 6.29 3.39 10.16
N TYR A 143 6.82 2.96 9.02
CA TYR A 143 8.13 2.31 8.94
C TYR A 143 9.20 3.33 8.52
N PHE A 144 10.38 3.17 9.11
CA PHE A 144 11.64 3.87 8.84
C PHE A 144 12.01 5.01 9.82
N SER A 145 12.81 4.61 10.80
CA SER A 145 13.71 5.48 11.52
C SER A 145 15.14 4.96 11.34
N TYR A 146 16.09 5.84 11.11
CA TYR A 146 17.50 5.47 10.96
C TYR A 146 18.33 6.21 12.00
N PHE A 147 19.40 5.56 12.47
CA PHE A 147 20.37 6.23 13.32
C PHE A 147 21.30 7.10 12.48
N PHE A 148 21.27 8.40 12.73
CA PHE A 148 22.24 9.35 12.19
C PHE A 148 22.95 10.07 13.33
N ARG A 149 24.26 9.84 13.47
CA ARG A 149 25.10 10.46 14.50
C ARG A 149 24.57 10.27 15.93
N GLY A 150 24.08 9.07 16.24
CA GLY A 150 23.55 8.74 17.56
C GLY A 150 22.13 9.25 17.84
N ILE A 151 21.48 9.87 16.85
CA ILE A 151 20.09 10.33 16.94
C ILE A 151 19.23 9.39 16.09
N MET A 152 18.12 8.92 16.65
CA MET A 152 17.08 8.24 15.89
C MET A 152 16.36 9.30 15.04
N VAL A 153 16.58 9.27 13.73
CA VAL A 153 15.93 10.17 12.77
C VAL A 153 14.71 9.46 12.19
N PRO A 154 13.48 9.92 12.48
CA PRO A 154 12.34 9.52 11.69
C PRO A 154 12.47 10.18 10.32
N GLN A 155 12.66 9.40 9.24
CA GLN A 155 12.45 9.94 7.89
C GLN A 155 10.94 9.97 7.64
N GLY A 156 10.48 10.91 6.82
CA GLY A 156 9.08 10.97 6.39
C GLY A 156 8.62 9.58 5.93
N ALA A 157 7.44 9.19 6.40
CA ALA A 157 6.91 7.83 6.31
C ALA A 157 6.90 7.25 4.89
N ASP A 158 7.89 6.42 4.56
CA ASP A 158 7.92 5.70 3.27
C ASP A 158 6.89 4.55 3.25
N ILE A 159 6.39 4.14 4.44
CA ILE A 159 5.29 3.20 4.59
C ILE A 159 4.36 3.66 5.72
N ILE A 160 3.05 3.74 5.46
CA ILE A 160 2.02 3.96 6.49
C ILE A 160 1.04 2.79 6.49
N ALA A 161 0.78 2.20 7.66
CA ALA A 161 -0.10 1.04 7.84
C ALA A 161 -1.42 1.39 8.54
N PHE A 162 -2.52 0.82 8.05
CA PHE A 162 -3.88 0.97 8.58
C PHE A 162 -4.55 -0.39 8.70
N HIS A 163 -5.34 -0.62 9.75
CA HIS A 163 -6.32 -1.71 9.72
C HIS A 163 -7.51 -1.29 8.87
N LEU A 164 -7.92 -2.16 7.94
CA LEU A 164 -9.11 -1.97 7.14
C LEU A 164 -10.35 -2.34 7.95
N ASN A 165 -11.32 -1.43 7.94
CA ASN A 165 -12.71 -1.69 8.30
C ASN A 165 -13.62 -0.95 7.30
N GLY A 166 -14.86 -1.43 7.12
CA GLY A 166 -15.79 -0.87 6.12
C GLY A 166 -16.04 0.62 6.29
N LYS A 167 -16.10 1.09 7.53
CA LYS A 167 -16.35 2.49 7.88
C LYS A 167 -15.17 3.38 7.48
N LEU A 168 -13.92 2.95 7.74
CA LEU A 168 -12.71 3.70 7.41
C LEU A 168 -12.60 3.97 5.91
N VAL A 169 -12.89 2.97 5.07
CA VAL A 169 -12.80 3.10 3.61
C VAL A 169 -13.75 4.20 3.12
N GLU A 170 -15.02 4.16 3.55
CA GLU A 170 -16.01 5.15 3.14
C GLU A 170 -15.73 6.53 3.75
N GLU A 171 -15.32 6.61 5.01
CA GLU A 171 -15.04 7.87 5.69
C GLU A 171 -13.84 8.62 5.08
N LEU A 172 -12.77 7.92 4.72
CA LEU A 172 -11.61 8.55 4.07
C LEU A 172 -11.94 9.06 2.67
N LEU A 173 -12.72 8.30 1.89
CA LEU A 173 -13.18 8.71 0.56
C LEU A 173 -14.11 9.93 0.66
N GLU A 174 -15.04 9.93 1.63
CA GLU A 174 -15.96 11.04 1.87
C GLU A 174 -15.25 12.29 2.39
N PHE A 175 -14.31 12.13 3.32
CA PHE A 175 -13.47 13.23 3.83
C PHE A 175 -12.72 13.92 2.69
N HIS A 176 -12.11 13.15 1.79
CA HIS A 176 -11.41 13.72 0.64
C HIS A 176 -12.36 14.51 -0.27
N ARG A 177 -13.53 13.93 -0.59
CA ARG A 177 -14.54 14.57 -1.43
C ARG A 177 -15.03 15.90 -0.86
N THR A 178 -15.15 16.01 0.46
CA THR A 178 -15.78 17.16 1.14
C THR A 178 -14.82 18.31 1.46
N LEU A 179 -13.54 18.03 1.69
CA LEU A 179 -12.59 19.02 2.22
C LEU A 179 -11.46 19.41 1.28
N VAL A 180 -11.23 18.66 0.19
CA VAL A 180 -10.09 18.88 -0.72
C VAL A 180 -10.54 19.35 -2.12
N GLN A 181 -11.83 19.23 -2.46
CA GLN A 181 -12.41 19.74 -3.71
C GLN A 181 -12.95 21.17 -3.58
#